data_AF-A0A957BWT7-F1
#
_entry.id   AF-A0A957BWT7-F1
#
_cell.length_a   1.000
_cell.length_b   1.000
_cell.length_c   1.000
_cell.angle_alpha   90.00
_cell.angle_beta   90.00
_cell.angle_gamma   90.00
#
_symmetry.space_group_name_H-M   'P 1'
#
loop_
_entity.id
_entity.type
_entity.pdbx_description
1 polymer ?
#
loop_
_entity_poly.entity_id
_entity_poly.type
_entity_poly.pdbx_seq_one_letter_code
_entity_poly.pdbx_strand_id
1 'polypeptide(L)' 'MLRLVIDTDAGVDDAQAMMLALAHPDVQVEAITTVTGNTH' A
#
# COMPACT_ATOMS: atom_id res chain seq x y z
N MET A 1 -17.40 0.78 -1.08
CA MET A 1 -16.15 0.54 -1.84
C MET A 1 -15.25 1.75 -1.68
N LEU A 2 -14.18 1.60 -0.91
CA LEU A 2 -13.14 2.60 -0.67
C LEU A 2 -12.10 2.48 -1.78
N ARG A 3 -11.75 3.59 -2.42
CA ARG A 3 -10.73 3.64 -3.47
C ARG A 3 -9.46 4.23 -2.88
N LEU A 4 -8.34 3.54 -3.03
CA LEU A 4 -7.06 3.92 -2.42
C LEU A 4 -5.97 4.11 -3.47
N VAL A 5 -5.14 5.14 -3.25
CA VAL A 5 -3.79 5.22 -3.78
C VAL A 5 -2.86 5.06 -2.58
N ILE A 6 -1.91 4.14 -2.66
CA ILE A 6 -0.95 3.87 -1.59
C ILE A 6 0.40 4.44 -2.01
N ASP A 7 0.91 5.40 -1.26
CA ASP A 7 2.28 5.90 -1.37
C ASP A 7 3.06 5.47 -0.12
N THR A 8 4.20 4.82 -0.31
CA THR A 8 4.95 4.15 0.76
C THR A 8 6.45 4.10 0.47
N ASP A 9 7.29 3.89 1.48
CA ASP A 9 8.72 3.62 1.33
C ASP A 9 9.10 2.13 1.43
N ALA A 10 8.10 1.25 1.33
CA ALA A 10 8.24 -0.20 1.24
C ALA A 10 8.95 -0.86 2.43
N GLY A 11 8.70 -0.35 3.64
CA GLY A 11 8.99 -1.04 4.89
C GLY A 11 8.32 -2.39 5.02
N VAL A 12 8.75 -3.14 6.04
CA VAL A 12 8.14 -4.44 6.36
C VAL A 12 6.66 -4.27 6.74
N ASP A 13 6.34 -3.23 7.50
CA ASP A 13 4.98 -2.87 7.90
C ASP A 13 4.15 -2.33 6.73
N ASP A 14 4.76 -1.60 5.79
CA ASP A 14 4.09 -1.20 4.54
C ASP A 14 3.69 -2.39 3.68
N ALA A 15 4.57 -3.39 3.57
CA ALA A 15 4.26 -4.62 2.86
C ALA A 15 3.03 -5.32 3.48
N GLN A 16 2.93 -5.36 4.81
CA GLN A 16 1.77 -5.88 5.51
C GLN A 16 0.51 -5.04 5.26
N ALA A 17 0.62 -3.71 5.26
CA ALA A 17 -0.49 -2.79 4.98
C ALA A 17 -1.01 -2.97 3.54
N MET A 18 -0.12 -3.11 2.55
CA MET A 18 -0.50 -3.41 1.18
C MET A 18 -1.22 -4.76 1.08
N MET A 19 -0.73 -5.80 1.75
CA MET A 19 -1.40 -7.11 1.77
C MET A 19 -2.82 -7.01 2.35
N LEU A 20 -3.00 -6.28 3.45
CA LEU A 20 -4.31 -6.03 4.05
C LEU A 20 -5.23 -5.27 3.10
N ALA A 21 -4.75 -4.20 2.48
CA ALA A 21 -5.54 -3.38 1.56
C ALA A 21 -5.97 -4.16 0.32
N LEU A 22 -5.07 -4.96 -0.27
CA LEU A 22 -5.34 -5.79 -1.45
C LEU A 22 -6.29 -6.96 -1.15
N ALA A 23 -6.33 -7.45 0.08
CA ALA A 23 -7.20 -8.56 0.49
C ALA A 23 -8.59 -8.09 0.96
N HIS A 24 -8.79 -6.79 1.23
CA HIS A 24 -10.03 -6.30 1.81
C HIS A 24 -11.14 -6.19 0.75
N PRO A 25 -12.31 -6.86 0.93
CA PRO A 25 -13.33 -7.00 -0.11
C PRO A 25 -13.98 -5.67 -0.55
N ASP A 26 -14.02 -4.68 0.34
CA ASP A 26 -14.57 -3.35 0.05
C ASP A 26 -13.52 -2.31 -0.36
N VAL A 27 -12.28 -2.71 -0.63
CA VAL A 27 -11.18 -1.82 -1.03
C VAL A 27 -10.79 -2.08 -2.47
N GLN A 28 -10.58 -1.00 -3.22
CA GLN A 28 -9.98 -1.02 -4.55
C GLN A 28 -8.71 -0.19 -4.53
N VAL A 29 -7.55 -0.84 -4.67
CA VAL A 29 -6.26 -0.17 -4.83
C VAL A 29 -6.09 0.22 -6.30
N GLU A 30 -6.07 1.52 -6.57
CA GLU A 30 -5.97 2.08 -7.93
C GLU A 30 -4.52 2.24 -8.39
N ALA A 31 -3.62 2.53 -7.44
CA ALA A 31 -2.20 2.68 -7.69
C ALA A 31 -1.39 2.46 -6.41
N ILE A 32 -0.14 2.01 -6.61
CA ILE A 32 0.89 1.96 -5.57
C ILE A 32 2.08 2.75 -6.10
N THR A 33 2.52 3.75 -5.35
CA THR A 33 3.71 4.57 -5.62
C THR A 33 4.70 4.42 -4.49
N THR A 34 5.98 4.69 -4.79
CA THR A 34 7.05 4.54 -3.82
C THR A 34 7.84 5.82 -3.64
N VAL A 35 8.22 6.11 -2.41
CA VAL A 35 9.16 7.15 -2.03
C VAL A 35 10.41 6.53 -1.41
N THR A 36 11.57 7.15 -1.59
CA THR A 36 12.79 6.73 -0.87
C THR A 36 12.63 6.92 0.64
N GLY A 37 13.03 5.94 1.45
CA GLY A 37 12.86 5.96 2.90
C GLY A 37 13.56 4.79 3.59
N ASN A 38 12.80 3.79 4.06
CA ASN A 38 13.28 2.58 4.76
C ASN A 38 14.46 1.87 4.08
N THR A 39 14.62 2.02 2.76
CA THR A 39 15.83 1.62 2.01
C THR A 39 16.26 2.72 1.02
N HIS A 40 17.53 2.68 0.61
CA HIS A 40 18.16 3.64 -0.31
C HIS A 40 18.90 2.94 -1.45
#